data_AF-A0A2R6A9T5-F1
#
_entry.id   AF-A0A2R6A9T5-F1
#
_cell.length_a   1.000
_cell.length_b   1.000
_cell.length_c   1.000
_cell.angle_alpha   90.00
_cell.angle_beta   90.00
_cell.angle_gamma   90.00
#
_symmetry.space_group_name_H-M   'P 1'
#
loop_
_entity.id
_entity.type
_entity.pdbx_description
1 polymer ?
#
loop_
_entity_poly.entity_id
_entity_poly.type
_entity_poly.pdbx_seq_one_letter_code
_entity_poly.pdbx_strand_id
1 'polypeptide(L)' 'PREYVVNGYNGFLVRSLDEMVEKVNKLYSLWKSGSQEYWEMCKNARKTAERFDWAVIIPKLEHMFHTVVKEHYGFS' A
#
# COMPACT_ATOMS: atom_id res chain seq x y z
N PRO A 1 -8.43 -6.04 3.01
CA PRO A 1 -7.09 -6.15 3.65
C PRO A 1 -6.03 -6.87 2.80
N ARG A 2 -6.33 -8.04 2.22
CA ARG A 2 -5.38 -8.80 1.37
C ARG A 2 -5.00 -8.07 0.08
N GLU A 3 -5.93 -7.30 -0.47
CA GLU A 3 -5.77 -6.58 -1.75
C GLU A 3 -4.68 -5.50 -1.71
N TYR A 4 -4.30 -5.05 -0.51
CA TYR A 4 -3.34 -3.96 -0.32
C TYR A 4 -2.03 -4.44 0.32
N VAL A 5 -1.97 -5.68 0.78
CA VAL A 5 -0.73 -6.29 1.26
C VAL A 5 -0.12 -7.10 0.12
N VAL A 6 1.03 -6.65 -0.37
CA VAL A 6 1.85 -7.35 -1.34
C VAL A 6 2.87 -8.17 -0.56
N ASN A 7 2.70 -9.49 -0.57
CA ASN A 7 3.51 -10.42 0.22
C ASN A 7 5.01 -10.25 -0.04
N GLY A 8 5.78 -10.02 1.02
CA GLY A 8 7.23 -9.78 0.99
C GLY A 8 7.64 -8.36 0.59
N TYR A 9 6.72 -7.51 0.13
CA TYR A 9 7.04 -6.15 -0.33
C TYR A 9 6.71 -5.09 0.72
N ASN A 10 5.49 -5.12 1.25
CA ASN A 10 4.99 -4.16 2.26
C ASN A 10 4.44 -4.85 3.52
N GLY A 11 4.63 -6.15 3.62
CA GLY A 11 4.13 -7.00 4.70
C GLY A 11 4.12 -8.47 4.27
N PHE A 12 3.58 -9.35 5.10
CA PHE A 12 3.46 -10.76 4.79
C PHE A 12 1.99 -11.20 4.81
N LEU A 13 1.62 -12.01 3.83
CA LEU A 13 0.36 -12.75 3.85
C LEU A 13 0.62 -14.11 4.47
N VAL A 14 -0.06 -14.40 5.57
CA VAL A 14 0.08 -15.67 6.32
C VAL A 14 -1.24 -16.44 6.31
N ARG A 15 -1.13 -17.77 6.38
CA ARG A 15 -2.25 -18.72 6.32
C ARG A 15 -2.47 -19.50 7.61
N SER A 16 -1.51 -19.46 8.54
CA SER A 16 -1.56 -20.14 9.82
C SER A 16 -0.91 -19.31 10.93
N LEU A 17 -1.15 -19.72 12.18
CA LEU A 17 -0.48 -19.14 13.35
C LEU A 17 1.03 -19.37 13.29
N ASP A 18 1.48 -20.55 12.86
CA ASP A 18 2.90 -20.87 12.75
C ASP A 18 3.61 -19.96 11.75
N GLU A 19 3.01 -19.74 10.57
CA GLU A 19 3.52 -18.78 9.59
C GLU A 19 3.54 -17.35 10.16
N MET A 20 2.52 -16.97 10.94
CA MET A 20 2.50 -15.66 11.61
C MET A 20 3.69 -15.50 12.57
N VAL A 21 3.93 -16.49 13.42
CA VAL A 21 5.05 -16.49 14.38
C VAL A 21 6.39 -16.43 13.65
N GLU A 22 6.55 -17.21 12.58
CA GLU A 22 7.76 -17.19 11.75
C GLU A 22 8.02 -15.79 11.16
N LYS A 23 7.00 -15.16 10.56
CA LYS A 23 7.16 -13.84 9.92
C LYS A 23 7.36 -12.71 10.93
N VAL A 24 6.73 -12.79 12.11
CA VAL A 24 7.00 -11.84 13.22
C VAL A 24 8.44 -11.95 13.69
N ASN A 25 8.94 -13.17 13.91
CA ASN A 25 10.34 -13.39 14.31
C ASN A 25 11.33 -12.91 13.24
N LYS A 26 11.02 -13.12 11.96
CA LYS A 26 11.81 -12.57 10.84
C LYS A 26 11.87 -11.04 10.93
N LEU A 27 10.71 -10.37 11.01
CA LEU A 27 10.64 -8.91 11.06
C LEU A 27 11.38 -8.34 12.27
N TYR A 28 11.22 -8.97 13.44
CA TYR A 28 11.94 -8.58 14.65
C TYR A 28 13.46 -8.68 14.47
N SER A 29 13.94 -9.77 13.86
CA SER A 29 15.36 -9.99 13.60
C SER A 29 15.93 -8.93 12.64
N LEU A 30 15.20 -8.59 11.58
CA LEU A 30 15.59 -7.55 10.62
C LEU A 30 15.60 -6.15 11.25
N TRP A 31 14.59 -5.83 12.06
CA TRP A 31 14.55 -4.57 12.79
C TRP A 31 15.72 -4.45 13.77
N LYS A 32 15.96 -5.51 14.56
CA LYS A 32 17.01 -5.55 15.59
C LYS A 32 18.41 -5.41 14.99
N SER A 33 18.63 -5.96 13.80
CA SER A 33 19.92 -5.82 13.09
C SER A 33 20.09 -4.49 12.36
N GLY A 34 19.07 -3.62 12.34
CA GLY A 34 19.08 -2.40 11.55
C GLY A 34 19.08 -2.65 10.04
N SER A 35 18.58 -3.81 9.60
CA SER A 35 18.61 -4.23 8.20
C SER A 35 17.91 -3.22 7.29
N GLN A 36 18.53 -2.92 6.14
CA GLN A 36 17.92 -2.12 5.09
C GLN A 36 16.60 -2.74 4.60
N GLU A 37 16.51 -4.08 4.56
CA GLU A 37 15.28 -4.81 4.15
C GLU A 37 14.07 -4.39 5.01
N TYR A 38 14.27 -4.22 6.33
CA TYR A 38 13.19 -3.77 7.23
C TYR A 38 12.70 -2.37 6.87
N TRP A 39 13.64 -1.44 6.66
CA TRP A 39 13.31 -0.05 6.34
C TRP A 39 12.66 0.09 4.96
N GLU A 40 13.10 -0.69 3.98
CA GLU A 40 12.48 -0.75 2.66
C GLU A 40 11.03 -1.25 2.75
N MET A 41 10.78 -2.29 3.53
CA MET A 41 9.43 -2.79 3.75
C MET A 41 8.52 -1.74 4.40
N CYS A 42 9.01 -1.03 5.42
CA CYS A 42 8.30 0.09 6.05
C CYS A 42 7.99 1.22 5.05
N LYS A 43 8.96 1.58 4.21
CA LYS A 43 8.78 2.60 3.16
C LYS A 43 7.73 2.17 2.13
N ASN A 44 7.75 0.90 1.74
CA ASN A 44 6.79 0.33 0.80
C ASN A 44 5.38 0.29 1.40
N ALA A 45 5.24 -0.07 2.67
CA ALA A 45 3.97 0.01 3.39
C ALA A 45 3.40 1.43 3.43
N ARG A 46 4.24 2.42 3.71
CA ARG A 46 3.83 3.84 3.66
C ARG A 46 3.37 4.26 2.27
N LYS A 47 4.15 3.95 1.23
CA LYS A 47 3.77 4.24 -0.17
C LYS A 47 2.44 3.59 -0.57
N THR A 48 2.16 2.39 -0.06
CA THR A 48 0.87 1.75 -0.31
C THR A 48 -0.25 2.50 0.40
N ALA A 49 -0.06 2.90 1.66
CA ALA A 49 -1.05 3.68 2.41
C ALA A 49 -1.33 5.05 1.78
N GLU A 50 -0.30 5.74 1.26
CA GLU A 50 -0.42 7.04 0.58
C GLU A 50 -1.33 7.00 -0.66
N ARG A 51 -1.55 5.82 -1.27
CA ARG A 51 -2.51 5.68 -2.39
C ARG A 51 -3.95 5.93 -1.96
N PHE A 52 -4.23 5.82 -0.66
CA PHE A 52 -5.56 6.02 -0.07
C PHE A 52 -5.71 7.40 0.57
N ASP A 53 -4.71 8.27 0.44
CA ASP A 53 -4.80 9.64 0.91
C ASP A 53 -5.83 10.42 0.06
N TRP A 54 -6.75 11.12 0.72
CA TRP A 54 -7.72 11.98 0.05
C TRP A 54 -7.07 13.08 -0.78
N ALA A 55 -5.91 13.59 -0.35
CA ALA A 55 -5.15 14.55 -1.13
C ALA A 55 -4.66 13.97 -2.47
N VAL A 56 -4.51 12.64 -2.56
CA VAL A 56 -4.15 11.92 -3.79
C VAL A 56 -5.38 11.46 -4.57
N ILE A 57 -6.47 11.09 -3.88
CA ILE A 57 -7.69 10.56 -4.49
C ILE A 57 -8.54 11.67 -5.11
N ILE A 58 -8.77 12.78 -4.41
CA ILE A 58 -9.70 13.84 -4.84
C ILE A 58 -9.36 14.35 -6.25
N PRO A 59 -8.11 14.72 -6.57
CA PRO A 59 -7.78 15.21 -7.91
C PRO A 59 -8.05 14.20 -9.03
N LYS A 60 -7.93 12.89 -8.75
CA LYS A 60 -8.23 11.83 -9.72
C LYS A 60 -9.72 11.70 -9.97
N LEU A 61 -10.52 11.82 -8.92
CA LEU A 61 -11.98 11.82 -9.03
C LEU A 61 -12.47 13.05 -9.79
N GLU A 62 -11.94 14.24 -9.48
CA GLU A 62 -12.25 15.47 -10.21
C GLU A 62 -11.92 15.34 -11.69
N HIS A 63 -10.72 14.84 -12.02
CA HIS A 63 -10.33 14.59 -13.40
C HIS A 63 -11.30 13.64 -14.12
N MET A 64 -11.69 12.54 -13.47
CA MET A 64 -12.67 11.59 -14.01
C MET A 64 -14.02 12.27 -14.27
N PHE A 65 -14.52 13.07 -13.32
CA PHE A 65 -15.78 13.81 -13.48
C PHE A 65 -15.70 14.82 -14.63
N HIS A 66 -14.61 15.57 -14.75
CA HIS A 66 -14.41 16.50 -15.86
C HIS A 66 -14.40 15.78 -17.22
N THR A 67 -13.75 14.63 -17.32
CA THR A 67 -13.75 13.81 -18.55
C THR A 67 -15.16 13.37 -18.92
N VAL A 68 -15.93 12.84 -17.97
CA VAL A 68 -17.33 12.42 -18.21
C VAL A 68 -18.21 13.60 -18.63
N VAL A 69 -18.07 14.75 -17.96
CA VAL A 69 -18.83 15.97 -18.30
C VAL A 69 -18.51 16.43 -19.72
N LYS A 70 -17.23 16.45 -20.09
CA LYS A 70 -16.79 16.86 -21.42
C LYS A 70 -17.29 15.90 -22.52
N GLU A 71 -17.19 14.60 -22.30
CA GLU A 71 -17.59 13.57 -23.26
C GLU A 71 -19.11 13.52 -23.49
N HIS A 72 -19.91 13.70 -22.44
CA HIS A 72 -21.36 13.50 -22.53
C HIS A 72 -22.18 14.79 -22.67
N TYR A 73 -21.63 15.94 -22.27
CA TYR A 73 -22.38 17.20 -22.20
C TYR A 73 -21.73 18.35 -22.99
N GLY A 74 -20.53 18.16 -23.55
CA GLY A 74 -19.94 19.08 -24.52
C GLY A 74 -19.54 20.47 -23.99
N PHE A 75 -19.47 20.66 -22.67
CA PHE A 75 -18.99 21.92 -22.10
C PHE A 75 -17.46 22.01 -22.18
N SER A 76 -16.99 23.06 -22.87
CA SER A 76 -15.57 23.45 -23.01
C SER A 76 -15.15 24.48 -21.97
#